data_AF-A0A427ARP3-F1
#
_entry.id   AF-A0A427ARP3-F1
#
_cell.length_a   1.000
_cell.length_b   1.000
_cell.length_c   1.000
_cell.angle_alpha   90.00
_cell.angle_beta   90.00
_cell.angle_gamma   90.00
#
_symmetry.space_group_name_H-M   'P 1'
#
loop_
_entity.id
_entity.type
_entity.pdbx_description
1 polymer ?
#
loop_
_entity_poly.entity_id
_entity_poly.type
_entity_poly.pdbx_seq_one_letter_code
_entity_poly.pdbx_strand_id
1 'polypeptide(L)'
;RGREEAESERRGGMASVAAEMAEHYLLAAIVASILAFLFLAGIRGRKAARGRKRTDDGDPFAAGKEQYHSDTDGCGVPDVIVVGAGVAGSALAYTLGKDGRRVHVIERDLSEPDRIVGELLQPGGYLKLVELGLQETKISLYIQLFSVRLEQGTVTSLLEENGTIKGVLYKNKAGEELKAFAPLTIVCDGCFSNLRKSLCSPKV
;
A
#
# COMPACT_ATOMS: atom_id res chain seq x y z
N ARG A 1 26.23 77.72 -3.34
CA ARG A 1 26.93 76.68 -4.13
C ARG A 1 27.36 75.48 -3.29
N GLY A 2 28.24 75.60 -2.29
CA GLY A 2 28.70 74.42 -1.50
C GLY A 2 27.70 73.78 -0.51
N ARG A 3 26.54 74.38 -0.22
CA ARG A 3 25.50 73.76 0.64
C ARG A 3 24.49 72.91 -0.15
N GLU A 4 24.29 73.19 -1.43
CA GLU A 4 23.36 72.45 -2.29
C GLU A 4 23.98 71.14 -2.80
N GLU A 5 25.30 71.10 -3.00
CA GLU A 5 26.03 69.90 -3.42
C GLU A 5 26.07 68.83 -2.30
N ALA A 6 26.19 69.24 -1.03
CA ALA A 6 26.22 68.31 0.11
C ALA A 6 24.84 67.70 0.47
N GLU A 7 23.73 68.38 0.16
CA GLU A 7 22.38 67.84 0.33
C GLU A 7 21.97 66.87 -0.81
N SER A 8 22.50 67.09 -2.01
CA SER A 8 22.33 66.20 -3.17
C SER A 8 23.00 64.83 -2.93
N GLU A 9 24.22 64.81 -2.41
CA GLU A 9 24.96 63.56 -2.11
C GLU A 9 24.32 62.75 -0.97
N ARG A 10 23.77 63.40 0.07
CA ARG A 10 23.03 62.70 1.14
C ARG A 10 21.71 62.09 0.66
N ARG A 11 21.00 62.77 -0.25
CA ARG A 11 19.77 62.23 -0.87
C ARG A 11 20.07 61.06 -1.81
N GLY A 12 21.18 61.12 -2.56
CA GLY A 12 21.66 60.02 -3.39
C GLY A 12 22.04 58.76 -2.58
N GLY A 13 22.73 58.94 -1.45
CA GLY A 13 23.11 57.83 -0.56
C GLY A 13 21.93 57.11 0.07
N MET A 14 20.92 57.82 0.60
CA MET A 14 19.72 57.20 1.17
C MET A 14 18.87 56.48 0.12
N ALA A 15 18.81 56.99 -1.12
CA ALA A 15 18.10 56.32 -2.21
C ALA A 15 18.80 55.03 -2.66
N SER A 16 20.14 55.01 -2.69
CA SER A 16 20.93 53.81 -3.02
C SER A 16 20.77 52.70 -1.96
N VAL A 17 20.79 53.06 -0.67
CA VAL A 17 20.59 52.10 0.43
C VAL A 17 19.16 51.54 0.42
N ALA A 18 18.16 52.37 0.12
CA ALA A 18 16.77 51.92 -0.03
C ALA A 18 16.59 50.95 -1.22
N ALA A 19 17.32 51.16 -2.32
CA ALA A 19 17.31 50.27 -3.49
C ALA A 19 17.97 48.91 -3.18
N GLU A 20 19.11 48.89 -2.48
CA GLU A 20 19.75 47.63 -2.03
C GLU A 20 18.85 46.86 -1.05
N MET A 21 18.22 47.56 -0.09
CA MET A 21 17.27 46.93 0.82
C MET A 21 16.07 46.35 0.06
N ALA A 22 15.55 47.05 -0.94
CA ALA A 22 14.42 46.58 -1.75
C ALA A 22 14.75 45.30 -2.54
N GLU A 23 15.98 45.15 -3.06
CA GLU A 23 16.40 43.91 -3.70
C GLU A 23 16.45 42.74 -2.71
N HIS A 24 16.94 42.96 -1.50
CA HIS A 24 16.93 41.95 -0.44
C HIS A 24 15.51 41.56 -0.02
N TYR A 25 14.57 42.52 0.06
CA TYR A 25 13.16 42.22 0.34
C TYR A 25 12.49 41.45 -0.81
N LEU A 26 12.83 41.77 -2.07
CA LEU A 26 12.31 41.06 -3.23
C LEU A 26 12.81 39.61 -3.27
N LEU A 27 14.11 39.38 -3.03
CA LEU A 27 14.69 38.05 -2.89
C LEU A 27 14.06 37.27 -1.72
N ALA A 28 13.87 37.90 -0.56
CA ALA A 28 13.24 37.26 0.59
C ALA A 28 11.78 36.87 0.32
N ALA A 29 11.02 37.71 -0.39
CA ALA A 29 9.63 37.42 -0.77
C ALA A 29 9.55 36.23 -1.75
N ILE A 30 10.46 36.14 -2.72
CA ILE A 30 10.53 35.01 -3.65
C ILE A 30 10.83 33.72 -2.90
N VAL A 31 11.87 33.71 -2.05
CA VAL A 31 12.24 32.54 -1.24
C VAL A 31 11.10 32.12 -0.31
N ALA A 32 10.44 33.06 0.36
CA ALA A 32 9.29 32.78 1.22
C ALA A 32 8.11 32.18 0.44
N SER A 33 7.83 32.67 -0.77
CA SER A 33 6.75 32.14 -1.61
C SER A 33 7.04 30.72 -2.12
N ILE A 34 8.29 30.42 -2.48
CA ILE A 34 8.73 29.07 -2.89
C ILE A 34 8.62 28.12 -1.70
N LEU A 35 9.11 28.50 -0.52
CA LEU A 35 9.01 27.68 0.69
C LEU A 35 7.55 27.45 1.11
N ALA A 36 6.70 28.47 1.03
CA ALA A 36 5.27 28.34 1.30
C ALA A 36 4.56 27.43 0.28
N PHE A 37 4.92 27.53 -1.01
CA PHE A 37 4.39 26.67 -2.06
C PHE A 37 4.81 25.21 -1.88
N LEU A 38 6.09 24.95 -1.56
CA LEU A 38 6.59 23.61 -1.25
C LEU A 38 5.93 23.04 0.00
N PHE A 39 5.72 23.85 1.03
CA PHE A 39 5.00 23.47 2.24
C PHE A 39 3.52 23.16 1.96
N LEU A 40 2.82 23.99 1.20
CA LEU A 40 1.42 23.73 0.79
C LEU A 40 1.29 22.52 -0.14
N ALA A 41 2.25 22.31 -1.06
CA ALA A 41 2.30 21.14 -1.93
C ALA A 41 2.55 19.86 -1.11
N GLY A 42 3.46 19.93 -0.13
CA GLY A 42 3.71 18.86 0.84
C GLY A 42 2.50 18.54 1.73
N ILE A 43 1.68 19.54 2.06
CA ILE A 43 0.42 19.35 2.80
C ILE A 43 -0.70 18.80 1.89
N ARG A 44 -0.75 19.19 0.62
CA ARG A 44 -1.71 18.65 -0.36
C ARG A 44 -1.46 17.17 -0.70
N GLY A 45 -0.22 16.70 -0.57
CA GLY A 45 0.13 15.27 -0.68
C GLY A 45 -0.42 14.35 0.42
N ARG A 46 -1.10 14.90 1.46
CA ARG A 46 -1.67 14.11 2.58
C ARG A 46 -3.19 14.01 2.60
N LYS A 47 -3.91 14.48 1.58
CA LYS A 47 -5.39 14.41 1.55
C LYS A 47 -5.93 13.56 0.40
N ALA A 48 -5.65 12.26 0.47
CA ALA A 48 -6.48 11.22 -0.14
C ALA A 48 -6.41 9.90 0.67
N ALA A 49 -6.53 9.98 1.99
CA ALA A 49 -6.92 8.85 2.83
C ALA A 49 -8.08 9.31 3.72
N ARG A 50 -9.16 9.74 3.07
CA ARG A 50 -10.41 10.04 3.77
C ARG A 50 -11.01 8.70 4.14
N GLY A 51 -10.65 8.23 5.34
CA GLY A 51 -11.15 6.99 5.92
C GLY A 51 -12.66 6.92 5.77
N ARG A 52 -13.12 5.93 5.02
CA ARG A 52 -14.53 5.56 4.96
C ARG A 52 -14.89 5.05 6.34
N LYS A 53 -15.68 5.85 7.08
CA LYS A 53 -16.30 5.46 8.35
C LYS A 53 -17.09 4.17 8.07
N ARG A 54 -16.67 3.04 8.65
CA ARG A 54 -17.43 1.78 8.62
C ARG A 54 -18.81 2.08 9.23
N THR A 55 -19.87 1.74 8.52
CA THR A 55 -21.20 1.60 9.14
C THR A 55 -21.10 0.43 10.10
N ASP A 56 -21.46 0.69 11.35
CA ASP A 56 -21.44 -0.28 12.44
C ASP A 56 -22.70 -1.16 12.31
N ASP A 57 -22.75 -1.92 11.22
CA ASP A 57 -23.70 -3.01 11.07
C ASP A 57 -23.06 -4.20 11.78
N GLY A 58 -23.54 -4.47 13.00
CA GLY A 58 -22.88 -5.25 14.04
C GLY A 58 -22.07 -6.46 13.56
N ASP A 59 -20.84 -6.55 14.05
CA ASP A 59 -19.85 -7.57 13.69
C ASP A 59 -20.36 -9.00 14.02
N PRO A 60 -20.72 -9.81 13.01
CA PRO A 60 -21.13 -11.20 13.22
C PRO A 60 -19.97 -12.09 13.73
N PHE A 61 -18.74 -11.59 13.71
CA PHE A 61 -17.52 -12.31 14.09
C PHE A 61 -17.09 -12.04 15.54
N ALA A 62 -17.78 -11.18 16.29
CA ALA A 62 -17.50 -10.96 17.71
C ALA A 62 -17.88 -12.18 18.60
N ALA A 63 -18.67 -13.12 18.08
CA ALA A 63 -19.29 -14.19 18.86
C ALA A 63 -18.49 -15.51 18.96
N GLY A 64 -17.30 -15.62 18.34
CA GLY A 64 -16.53 -16.87 18.31
C GLY A 64 -15.07 -16.69 18.74
N LYS A 65 -14.81 -16.50 20.04
CA LYS A 65 -13.44 -16.61 20.58
C LYS A 65 -13.03 -18.08 20.68
N GLU A 66 -12.72 -18.72 19.55
CA GLU A 66 -11.94 -19.96 19.55
C GLU A 66 -10.53 -19.67 19.03
N GLN A 67 -9.55 -19.91 19.91
CA GLN A 67 -8.09 -19.81 19.81
C GLN A 67 -7.52 -19.21 18.51
N TYR A 68 -7.30 -17.89 18.58
CA TYR A 68 -6.30 -17.19 17.76
C TYR A 68 -4.90 -17.67 18.18
N HIS A 69 -4.19 -18.41 17.33
CA HIS A 69 -2.73 -18.48 17.45
C HIS A 69 -2.16 -17.19 16.85
N SER A 70 -2.20 -16.13 17.64
CA SER A 70 -1.49 -14.89 17.38
C SER A 70 -0.05 -15.05 17.88
N ASP A 71 0.76 -15.81 17.16
CA ASP A 71 2.21 -15.75 17.40
C ASP A 71 2.85 -14.72 16.48
N THR A 72 3.41 -13.72 17.17
CA THR A 72 4.36 -12.70 16.73
C THR A 72 3.91 -11.85 15.56
N ASP A 73 3.18 -10.78 15.89
CA ASP A 73 3.45 -9.39 15.50
C ASP A 73 2.19 -8.60 15.86
N GLY A 74 2.31 -7.44 16.52
CA GLY A 74 1.19 -6.62 17.01
C GLY A 74 0.23 -6.06 15.94
N CYS A 75 0.17 -6.67 14.76
CA CYS A 75 -0.75 -6.38 13.67
C CYS A 75 -2.05 -7.17 13.89
N GLY A 76 -3.12 -6.51 14.35
CA GLY A 76 -4.40 -7.16 14.60
C GLY A 76 -5.00 -7.88 13.39
N VAL A 77 -6.09 -8.64 13.60
CA VAL A 77 -6.78 -9.50 12.62
C VAL A 77 -6.82 -8.92 11.20
N PRO A 78 -6.31 -9.64 10.17
CA PRO A 78 -6.26 -9.12 8.81
C PRO A 78 -7.67 -8.83 8.26
N ASP A 79 -7.77 -7.83 7.39
CA ASP A 79 -9.02 -7.53 6.68
C ASP A 79 -9.22 -8.51 5.50
N VAL A 80 -8.13 -9.02 4.92
CA VAL A 80 -8.14 -9.91 3.76
C VAL A 80 -7.07 -10.98 3.90
N ILE A 81 -7.42 -12.24 3.60
CA ILE A 81 -6.46 -13.32 3.34
C ILE A 81 -6.33 -13.51 1.82
N VAL A 82 -5.10 -13.58 1.31
CA VAL A 82 -4.80 -13.93 -0.09
C VAL A 82 -4.05 -15.25 -0.11
N VAL A 83 -4.61 -16.24 -0.79
CA VAL A 83 -4.00 -17.57 -0.95
C VAL A 83 -3.21 -17.60 -2.25
N GLY A 84 -1.88 -17.71 -2.15
CA GLY A 84 -0.95 -17.67 -3.27
C GLY A 84 -0.44 -16.26 -3.56
N ALA A 85 0.88 -16.13 -3.71
CA ALA A 85 1.63 -14.92 -4.06
C ALA A 85 2.18 -14.99 -5.51
N GLY A 86 1.49 -15.69 -6.40
CA GLY A 86 1.75 -15.63 -7.84
C GLY A 86 1.45 -14.25 -8.45
N VAL A 87 1.36 -14.17 -9.78
CA VAL A 87 1.14 -12.90 -10.51
C VAL A 87 -0.09 -12.14 -10.00
N ALA A 88 -1.23 -12.83 -9.88
CA ALA A 88 -2.48 -12.23 -9.43
C ALA A 88 -2.45 -11.87 -7.94
N GLY A 89 -2.02 -12.82 -7.09
CA GLY A 89 -2.00 -12.66 -5.64
C GLY A 89 -1.09 -11.54 -5.18
N SER A 90 0.12 -11.45 -5.73
CA SER A 90 1.08 -10.38 -5.40
C SER A 90 0.60 -9.00 -5.86
N ALA A 91 0.09 -8.87 -7.08
CA ALA A 91 -0.44 -7.60 -7.59
C ALA A 91 -1.66 -7.12 -6.78
N LEU A 92 -2.54 -8.05 -6.40
CA LEU A 92 -3.71 -7.77 -5.60
C LEU A 92 -3.34 -7.38 -4.16
N ALA A 93 -2.46 -8.14 -3.52
CA ALA A 93 -1.99 -7.85 -2.17
C ALA A 93 -1.32 -6.47 -2.10
N TYR A 94 -0.50 -6.12 -3.10
CA TYR A 94 0.08 -4.79 -3.22
C TYR A 94 -0.99 -3.70 -3.30
N THR A 95 -1.97 -3.86 -4.18
CA THR A 95 -3.02 -2.86 -4.41
C THR A 95 -3.87 -2.65 -3.14
N LEU A 96 -4.27 -3.75 -2.50
CA LEU A 96 -5.02 -3.70 -1.23
C LEU A 96 -4.20 -3.10 -0.09
N GLY A 97 -2.91 -3.45 0.00
CA GLY A 97 -1.99 -2.89 0.99
C GLY A 97 -1.77 -1.38 0.82
N LYS A 98 -1.64 -0.92 -0.44
CA LYS A 98 -1.56 0.50 -0.82
C LYS A 98 -2.84 1.27 -0.46
N ASP A 99 -3.99 0.61 -0.57
CA ASP A 99 -5.29 1.14 -0.14
C ASP A 99 -5.49 1.08 1.40
N GLY A 100 -4.47 0.65 2.15
CA GLY A 100 -4.46 0.63 3.61
C GLY A 100 -5.19 -0.56 4.24
N ARG A 101 -5.42 -1.64 3.48
CA ARG A 101 -5.97 -2.90 4.02
C ARG A 101 -4.88 -3.73 4.66
N ARG A 102 -5.19 -4.39 5.79
CA ARG A 102 -4.31 -5.40 6.38
C ARG A 102 -4.49 -6.70 5.61
N VAL A 103 -3.46 -7.10 4.86
CA VAL A 103 -3.49 -8.27 3.99
C VAL A 103 -2.58 -9.34 4.56
N HIS A 104 -3.09 -10.55 4.74
CA HIS A 104 -2.27 -11.72 5.06
C HIS A 104 -2.19 -12.62 3.82
N VAL A 105 -0.99 -12.71 3.26
CA VAL A 105 -0.70 -13.54 2.09
C VAL A 105 -0.08 -14.85 2.56
N ILE A 106 -0.63 -15.98 2.13
CA ILE A 106 -0.10 -17.30 2.42
C ILE A 106 0.34 -17.93 1.09
N GLU A 107 1.64 -18.11 0.91
CA GLU A 107 2.23 -18.72 -0.29
C GLU A 107 2.98 -20.00 0.10
N ARG A 108 2.81 -21.05 -0.70
CA ARG A 108 3.41 -22.36 -0.46
C ARG A 108 4.93 -22.29 -0.48
N ASP A 109 5.49 -21.59 -1.47
CA ASP A 109 6.92 -21.47 -1.64
C ASP A 109 7.33 -20.03 -1.97
N LEU A 110 8.16 -19.46 -1.10
CA LEU A 110 8.71 -18.10 -1.27
C LEU A 110 10.01 -18.08 -2.08
N SER A 111 10.51 -19.25 -2.50
CA SER A 111 11.65 -19.33 -3.40
C SER A 111 11.30 -18.83 -4.80
N GLU A 112 12.34 -18.47 -5.57
CA GLU A 112 12.15 -18.06 -6.95
C GLU A 112 11.59 -19.24 -7.77
N PRO A 113 10.44 -19.07 -8.44
CA PRO A 113 9.83 -20.17 -9.16
C PRO A 113 10.59 -20.48 -10.45
N ASP A 114 11.09 -21.71 -10.58
CA ASP A 114 11.65 -22.23 -11.82
C ASP A 114 10.51 -22.70 -12.76
N ARG A 115 10.00 -21.80 -13.60
CA ARG A 115 8.93 -22.10 -14.56
C ARG A 115 9.03 -21.25 -15.83
N ILE A 116 8.73 -21.87 -16.98
CA ILE A 116 8.67 -21.21 -18.31
C ILE A 116 7.37 -20.44 -18.59
N VAL A 117 6.48 -20.33 -17.60
CA VAL A 117 5.13 -19.79 -17.79
C VAL A 117 5.09 -18.32 -17.37
N GLY A 118 4.53 -17.47 -18.24
CA GLY A 118 4.28 -16.06 -17.95
C GLY A 118 5.45 -15.12 -18.24
N GLU A 119 6.41 -15.54 -19.08
CA GLU A 119 7.57 -14.73 -19.47
C GLU A 119 7.19 -13.52 -20.35
N LEU A 120 6.17 -13.68 -21.20
CA LEU A 120 5.70 -12.63 -22.08
C LEU A 120 4.50 -11.89 -21.49
N LEU A 121 4.70 -10.62 -21.15
CA LEU A 121 3.63 -9.72 -20.75
C LEU A 121 3.02 -9.04 -21.97
N GLN A 122 1.72 -9.28 -22.20
CA GLN A 122 0.99 -8.63 -23.29
C GLN A 122 0.88 -7.12 -23.04
N PRO A 123 0.81 -6.27 -24.10
CA PRO A 123 0.74 -4.82 -23.96
C PRO A 123 -0.40 -4.34 -23.04
N GLY A 124 -1.57 -4.96 -23.12
CA GLY A 124 -2.70 -4.65 -22.23
C GLY A 124 -2.42 -4.98 -20.76
N GLY A 125 -1.67 -6.05 -20.49
CA GLY A 125 -1.23 -6.40 -19.14
C GLY A 125 -0.23 -5.39 -18.59
N TYR A 126 0.72 -4.95 -19.42
CA TYR A 126 1.68 -3.90 -19.04
C TYR A 126 0.99 -2.57 -18.71
N LEU A 127 0.04 -2.14 -19.54
CA LEU A 127 -0.76 -0.93 -19.26
C LEU A 127 -1.49 -1.03 -17.92
N LYS A 128 -2.00 -2.22 -17.56
CA LYS A 128 -2.64 -2.41 -16.27
C LYS A 128 -1.65 -2.35 -15.11
N LEU A 129 -0.43 -2.87 -15.26
CA LEU A 129 0.62 -2.69 -14.25
C LEU A 129 0.98 -1.22 -14.07
N VAL A 130 1.07 -0.44 -15.16
CA VAL A 130 1.29 1.00 -15.11
C VAL A 130 0.18 1.71 -14.32
N GLU A 131 -1.08 1.41 -14.64
CA GLU A 131 -2.24 1.97 -13.93
C GLU A 131 -2.23 1.68 -12.42
N LEU A 132 -1.81 0.47 -12.03
CA LEU A 132 -1.69 0.07 -10.62
C LEU A 132 -0.45 0.66 -9.92
N GLY A 133 0.48 1.26 -10.67
CA GLY A 133 1.77 1.75 -10.17
C GLY A 133 2.78 0.62 -9.91
N LEU A 134 2.63 -0.52 -10.59
CA LEU A 134 3.46 -1.71 -10.51
C LEU A 134 4.53 -1.80 -11.63
N GLN A 135 4.68 -0.73 -12.42
CA GLN A 135 5.61 -0.65 -13.55
C GLN A 135 7.09 -0.76 -13.14
N GLU A 136 7.43 -0.31 -11.93
CA GLU A 136 8.77 -0.49 -11.39
C GLU A 136 8.81 -1.81 -10.64
N THR A 137 9.47 -2.79 -11.26
CA THR A 137 9.65 -4.17 -10.82
C THR A 137 10.54 -4.24 -9.56
N LYS A 138 9.99 -3.75 -8.45
CA LYS A 138 10.43 -4.02 -7.08
C LYS A 138 9.28 -4.61 -6.26
N ILE A 139 8.37 -5.35 -6.90
CA ILE A 139 7.26 -6.06 -6.23
C ILE A 139 7.80 -6.87 -5.04
N SER A 140 8.99 -7.48 -5.19
CA SER A 140 9.67 -8.21 -4.12
C SER A 140 10.06 -7.34 -2.90
N LEU A 141 10.41 -6.07 -3.09
CA LEU A 141 10.71 -5.14 -1.99
C LEU A 141 9.45 -4.44 -1.42
N TYR A 142 8.38 -4.32 -2.20
CA TYR A 142 7.18 -3.58 -1.79
C TYR A 142 6.16 -4.40 -0.99
N ILE A 143 6.28 -5.74 -0.95
CA ILE A 143 5.44 -6.55 -0.05
C ILE A 143 5.75 -6.28 1.44
N GLN A 144 6.84 -5.57 1.76
CA GLN A 144 7.10 -5.00 3.09
C GLN A 144 6.36 -3.66 3.35
N LEU A 145 5.23 -3.41 2.69
CA LEU A 145 4.28 -2.45 3.23
C LEU A 145 3.86 -2.95 4.61
N PHE A 146 3.90 -2.09 5.64
CA PHE A 146 3.54 -2.44 7.03
C PHE A 146 2.16 -3.12 7.16
N SER A 147 1.30 -2.95 6.15
CA SER A 147 -0.04 -3.53 6.07
C SER A 147 -0.11 -4.92 5.42
N VAL A 148 0.95 -5.43 4.79
CA VAL A 148 0.96 -6.75 4.13
C VAL A 148 1.88 -7.70 4.90
N ARG A 149 1.30 -8.78 5.44
CA ARG A 149 2.01 -9.88 6.09
C ARG A 149 2.13 -11.04 5.11
N LEU A 150 3.34 -11.43 4.76
CA LEU A 150 3.61 -12.60 3.92
C LEU A 150 4.06 -13.78 4.80
N GLU A 151 3.43 -14.93 4.62
CA GLU A 151 3.74 -16.15 5.34
C GLU A 151 3.93 -17.33 4.38
N GLN A 152 4.97 -18.13 4.64
CA GLN A 152 5.18 -19.36 3.90
C GLN A 152 4.31 -20.48 4.48
N GLY A 153 3.37 -20.98 3.70
CA GLY A 153 2.49 -22.07 4.08
C GLY A 153 1.62 -22.58 2.93
N THR A 154 1.19 -23.83 3.01
CA THR A 154 0.27 -24.42 2.02
C THR A 154 -1.14 -24.42 2.57
N VAL A 155 -2.03 -23.64 1.96
CA VAL A 155 -3.46 -23.69 2.29
C VAL A 155 -4.04 -25.04 1.88
N THR A 156 -4.71 -25.71 2.82
CA THR A 156 -5.26 -27.05 2.67
C THR A 156 -6.78 -27.05 2.49
N SER A 157 -7.50 -26.16 3.17
CA SER A 157 -8.95 -26.04 3.07
C SER A 157 -9.47 -24.66 3.46
N LEU A 158 -10.73 -24.39 3.12
CA LEU A 158 -11.45 -23.21 3.58
C LEU A 158 -12.16 -23.51 4.90
N LEU A 159 -12.19 -22.53 5.79
CA LEU A 159 -13.00 -22.57 7.01
C LEU A 159 -14.36 -21.98 6.67
N GLU A 160 -15.39 -22.83 6.59
CA GLU A 160 -16.75 -22.44 6.23
C GLU A 160 -17.70 -22.65 7.41
N GLU A 161 -18.50 -21.63 7.70
CA GLU A 161 -19.53 -21.66 8.73
C GLU A 161 -20.83 -21.11 8.15
N ASN A 162 -21.91 -21.90 8.20
CA ASN A 162 -23.24 -21.52 7.69
C ASN A 162 -23.20 -20.98 6.24
N GLY A 163 -22.45 -21.62 5.34
CA GLY A 163 -22.33 -21.19 3.94
C GLY A 163 -21.40 -19.98 3.72
N THR A 164 -20.76 -19.48 4.77
CA THR A 164 -19.89 -18.29 4.71
C THR A 164 -18.46 -18.68 4.99
N ILE A 165 -17.53 -18.30 4.10
CA ILE A 165 -16.10 -18.48 4.32
C ILE A 165 -15.62 -17.51 5.40
N LYS A 166 -15.00 -18.05 6.45
CA LYS A 166 -14.47 -17.33 7.62
C LYS A 166 -12.95 -17.23 7.60
N GLY A 167 -12.28 -18.04 6.77
CA GLY A 167 -10.83 -18.11 6.74
C GLY A 167 -10.30 -19.35 6.02
N VAL A 168 -9.08 -19.74 6.36
CA VAL A 168 -8.36 -20.86 5.77
C VAL A 168 -7.65 -21.72 6.83
N LEU A 169 -7.57 -23.01 6.55
CA LEU A 169 -6.66 -23.94 7.19
C LEU A 169 -5.42 -24.06 6.31
N TYR A 170 -4.23 -24.03 6.91
CA TYR A 170 -2.98 -24.13 6.18
C TYR A 170 -1.91 -24.85 6.98
N LYS A 171 -0.92 -25.39 6.29
CA LYS A 171 0.27 -25.99 6.90
C LYS A 171 1.44 -25.05 6.76
N ASN A 172 2.09 -24.71 7.87
CA ASN A 172 3.30 -23.89 7.84
C ASN A 172 4.50 -24.72 7.31
N LYS A 173 5.67 -24.09 7.22
CA LYS A 173 6.91 -24.76 6.78
C LYS A 173 7.33 -25.93 7.68
N ALA A 174 6.94 -25.95 8.96
CA ALA A 174 7.19 -27.05 9.89
C ALA A 174 6.19 -28.21 9.72
N GLY A 175 5.16 -28.04 8.89
CA GLY A 175 4.09 -29.02 8.68
C GLY A 175 2.97 -28.94 9.71
N GLU A 176 3.00 -27.95 10.62
CA GLU A 176 1.97 -27.72 11.62
C GLU A 176 0.74 -27.10 10.96
N GLU A 177 -0.43 -27.58 11.36
CA GLU A 177 -1.70 -27.12 10.83
C GLU A 177 -2.23 -25.93 11.64
N LEU A 178 -2.41 -24.81 10.95
CA LEU A 178 -2.78 -23.51 11.52
C LEU A 178 -4.05 -22.98 10.85
N LYS A 179 -4.75 -22.08 11.54
CA LYS A 179 -5.95 -21.40 11.05
C LYS A 179 -5.67 -19.91 10.91
N ALA A 180 -6.09 -19.33 9.80
CA ALA A 180 -6.12 -17.88 9.60
C ALA A 180 -7.54 -17.43 9.30
N PHE A 181 -7.99 -16.34 9.91
CA PHE A 181 -9.34 -15.81 9.77
C PHE A 181 -9.31 -14.40 9.19
N ALA A 182 -10.25 -14.12 8.27
CA ALA A 182 -10.48 -12.79 7.76
C ALA A 182 -11.92 -12.68 7.21
N PRO A 183 -12.52 -11.47 7.23
CA PRO A 183 -13.82 -11.23 6.62
C PRO A 183 -13.86 -11.53 5.11
N LEU A 184 -12.72 -11.50 4.42
CA LEU A 184 -12.59 -11.81 3.01
C LEU A 184 -11.39 -12.74 2.78
N THR A 185 -11.61 -13.83 2.06
CA THR A 185 -10.56 -14.73 1.57
C THR A 185 -10.56 -14.72 0.05
N ILE A 186 -9.41 -14.48 -0.57
CA ILE A 186 -9.23 -14.44 -2.01
C ILE A 186 -8.28 -15.56 -2.42
N VAL A 187 -8.77 -16.49 -3.24
CA VAL A 187 -7.99 -17.64 -3.70
C VAL A 187 -7.30 -17.31 -5.03
N CYS A 188 -5.96 -17.35 -5.03
CA CYS A 188 -5.07 -17.03 -6.14
C CYS A 188 -3.95 -18.09 -6.31
N ASP A 189 -4.26 -19.36 -6.04
CA ASP A 189 -3.32 -20.50 -6.04
C ASP A 189 -3.06 -21.11 -7.43
N GLY A 190 -3.47 -20.42 -8.49
CA GLY A 190 -3.10 -20.72 -9.88
C GLY A 190 -3.91 -21.82 -10.56
N CYS A 191 -3.44 -22.26 -11.73
CA CYS A 191 -4.16 -23.21 -12.59
C CYS A 191 -4.31 -24.61 -11.99
N PHE A 192 -3.48 -24.97 -11.01
CA PHE A 192 -3.55 -26.24 -10.27
C PHE A 192 -4.20 -26.07 -8.90
N SER A 193 -5.12 -25.11 -8.78
CA SER A 193 -5.81 -24.80 -7.54
C SER A 193 -6.39 -26.03 -6.84
N ASN A 194 -6.05 -26.19 -5.56
CA ASN A 194 -6.57 -27.25 -4.71
C ASN A 194 -7.99 -26.94 -4.24
N LEU A 195 -8.36 -25.65 -4.19
CA LEU A 195 -9.63 -25.16 -3.66
C LEU A 195 -10.69 -24.95 -4.75
N ARG A 196 -10.32 -25.00 -6.04
CA ARG A 196 -11.26 -24.75 -7.15
C ARG A 196 -12.51 -25.64 -7.10
N LYS A 197 -12.38 -26.91 -6.71
CA LYS A 197 -13.50 -27.86 -6.67
C LYS A 197 -14.52 -27.53 -5.58
N SER A 198 -14.10 -26.93 -4.46
CA SER A 198 -15.02 -26.52 -3.40
C SER A 198 -15.72 -25.20 -3.70
N LEU A 199 -15.14 -24.36 -4.55
CA LEU A 199 -15.67 -23.03 -4.88
C LEU A 199 -16.49 -23.00 -6.18
N CYS A 200 -16.23 -23.91 -7.11
CA CYS A 200 -16.86 -23.92 -8.42
C CYS A 200 -17.39 -25.32 -8.75
N SER A 201 -18.68 -25.39 -9.07
CA SER A 201 -19.23 -26.54 -9.78
C SER A 201 -18.66 -26.56 -11.20
N PRO A 202 -17.96 -27.63 -11.63
CA PRO A 202 -17.44 -27.71 -12.98
C PRO A 202 -18.60 -27.66 -13.98
N LYS A 203 -18.51 -26.73 -14.93
CA LYS A 203 -19.39 -26.69 -16.10
C LYS A 203 -18.76 -27.56 -17.20
N VAL A 204 -18.75 -28.87 -17.01
CA VAL A 204 -18.39 -29.84 -18.06
C VAL A 204 -19.36 -31.00 -17.99
#